data_AF-A0AAV2YGY6-F1
#
_entry.id   AF-A0AAV2YGY6-F1
#
_cell.length_a   1.000
_cell.length_b   1.000
_cell.length_c   1.000
_cell.angle_alpha   90.00
_cell.angle_beta   90.00
_cell.angle_gamma   90.00
#
_symmetry.space_group_name_H-M   'P 1'
#
loop_
_entity.id
_entity.type
_entity.pdbx_description
1 polymer ?
#
loop_
_entity_poly.entity_id
_entity_poly.type
_entity_poly.pdbx_seq_one_letter_code
_entity_poly.pdbx_strand_id
1 'polypeptide(L)'
;MADSSTKRIGIKTQQWTKDAAARRSAMLQKQRQARRDLDLHARRLAAGSHADGATTEDEGSDDGAQPMELSRHSKKKTREERVKARRERFAQQLLVPEWMVDVPAELNGKGSELGAGWYVEPRPEGKRCLVVTSGGQTIARIPAGSVLKKFPSALPGGSHKTNGAGDTYCILDCIFHEHDSTFYVLDVMCWKGYLLYNCTTEFRFYWMRDKLSEGTAGTVSRANPYRFLTLPCYECDAEGVQAAHSTQFPFLKDGLLFYLKGAHYDLGLTPLVLVWKDAVTSRFHVFTEKPAIVLRLNEEGVFTTLEGIPLFETDESFRTLHELSEGDLAKLEYDDQVIDQNKAPRLNGMRFVQRCSPQRALADSWTKIQFQYNARIGGVQINDILQVSAASADTLSPGSRCLMSLVRTV
;
A
#
# COMPACT_ATOMS: atom_id res chain seq x y z
N MET A 1 3.28 3.92 -34.55
CA MET A 1 4.13 3.40 -33.46
C MET A 1 3.23 3.28 -32.25
N ALA A 2 3.06 2.06 -31.74
CA ALA A 2 2.03 1.71 -30.77
C ALA A 2 2.10 2.60 -29.53
N ASP A 3 0.96 3.21 -29.20
CA ASP A 3 0.69 3.86 -27.93
C ASP A 3 0.90 2.82 -26.83
N SER A 4 2.04 2.89 -26.12
CA SER A 4 2.26 2.06 -24.96
C SER A 4 1.32 2.57 -23.88
N SER A 5 0.10 2.03 -23.85
CA SER A 5 -0.76 2.17 -22.68
C SER A 5 0.11 1.82 -21.49
N THR A 6 0.24 2.78 -20.58
CA THR A 6 1.08 2.62 -19.40
C THR A 6 0.39 1.55 -18.58
N LYS A 7 0.77 0.27 -18.77
CA LYS A 7 0.25 -0.86 -18.00
C LYS A 7 0.23 -0.43 -16.55
N ARG A 8 -0.95 -0.44 -15.91
CA ARG A 8 -1.12 -0.07 -14.50
C ARG A 8 -0.13 -0.90 -13.68
N ILE A 9 0.96 -0.30 -13.24
CA ILE A 9 2.08 -1.01 -12.58
C ILE A 9 1.59 -1.73 -11.31
N GLY A 10 0.48 -1.25 -10.71
CA GLY A 10 -0.05 -1.72 -9.43
C GLY A 10 -1.09 -2.85 -9.48
N ILE A 11 -1.61 -3.28 -10.63
CA ILE A 11 -2.58 -4.40 -10.70
C ILE A 11 -1.87 -5.62 -11.26
N LYS A 12 -1.41 -6.50 -10.37
CA LYS A 12 -0.82 -7.79 -10.72
C LYS A 12 -1.95 -8.81 -10.73
N THR A 13 -2.37 -9.25 -11.91
CA THR A 13 -3.14 -10.48 -12.03
C THR A 13 -2.24 -11.63 -11.61
N GLN A 14 -2.59 -12.29 -10.53
CA GLN A 14 -1.90 -13.49 -10.05
C GLN A 14 -2.89 -14.66 -10.06
N GLN A 15 -2.40 -15.84 -10.39
CA GLN A 15 -3.18 -17.06 -10.21
C GLN A 15 -3.51 -17.19 -8.73
N TRP A 16 -4.80 -17.30 -8.41
CA TRP A 16 -5.24 -17.42 -7.04
C TRP A 16 -4.58 -18.64 -6.38
N THR A 17 -4.00 -18.40 -5.20
CA THR A 17 -3.39 -19.42 -4.37
C THR A 17 -3.91 -19.23 -2.96
N LYS A 18 -4.59 -20.23 -2.40
CA LYS A 18 -5.17 -20.17 -1.04
C LYS A 18 -4.09 -20.05 0.03
N ASP A 19 -3.00 -20.80 -0.12
CA ASP A 19 -1.89 -20.84 0.84
C ASP A 19 -1.09 -19.53 0.83
N ALA A 20 -1.12 -18.83 1.96
CA ALA A 20 -0.41 -17.56 2.12
C ALA A 20 1.11 -17.74 2.19
N ALA A 21 1.60 -18.84 2.75
CA ALA A 21 3.04 -19.13 2.78
C ALA A 21 3.58 -19.34 1.36
N ALA A 22 2.84 -20.08 0.52
CA ALA A 22 3.16 -20.23 -0.89
C ALA A 22 3.16 -18.88 -1.63
N ARG A 23 2.16 -18.01 -1.39
CA ARG A 23 2.13 -16.65 -1.97
C ARG A 23 3.35 -15.81 -1.54
N ARG A 24 3.72 -15.85 -0.26
CA ARG A 24 4.91 -15.16 0.27
C ARG A 24 6.19 -15.67 -0.39
N SER A 25 6.39 -16.98 -0.45
CA SER A 25 7.56 -17.61 -1.07
C SER A 25 7.68 -17.24 -2.54
N ALA A 26 6.59 -17.33 -3.31
CA ALA A 26 6.56 -16.94 -4.71
C ALA A 26 6.90 -15.45 -4.91
N MET A 27 6.38 -14.57 -4.06
CA MET A 27 6.68 -13.13 -4.12
C MET A 27 8.15 -12.84 -3.81
N LEU A 28 8.74 -13.51 -2.82
CA LEU A 28 10.17 -13.39 -2.49
C LEU A 28 11.07 -13.89 -3.62
N GLN A 29 10.72 -15.02 -4.25
CA GLN A 29 11.45 -15.54 -5.40
C GLN A 29 11.40 -14.54 -6.56
N LYS A 30 10.22 -14.00 -6.85
CA LYS A 30 10.04 -12.95 -7.87
C LYS A 30 10.87 -11.72 -7.56
N GLN A 31 10.89 -11.28 -6.29
CA GLN A 31 11.68 -10.15 -5.85
C GLN A 31 13.18 -10.32 -6.12
N ARG A 32 13.74 -11.53 -5.88
CA ARG A 32 15.16 -11.83 -6.14
C ARG A 32 15.53 -11.80 -7.61
N GLN A 33 14.60 -12.22 -8.47
CA GLN A 33 14.82 -12.28 -9.92
C GLN A 33 14.54 -10.94 -10.61
N ALA A 34 13.76 -10.06 -10.00
CA ALA A 34 13.29 -8.84 -10.64
C ALA A 34 14.40 -7.78 -10.74
N ARG A 35 14.80 -7.46 -11.99
CA ARG A 35 15.59 -6.27 -12.31
C ARG A 35 14.65 -5.09 -12.58
N ARG A 36 14.08 -4.52 -11.51
CA ARG A 36 13.16 -3.38 -11.62
C ARG A 36 13.96 -2.08 -11.80
N ASP A 37 13.90 -1.50 -12.99
CA ASP A 37 14.34 -0.13 -13.22
C ASP A 37 13.18 0.84 -12.90
N LEU A 38 13.19 1.35 -11.68
CA LEU A 38 12.21 2.31 -11.18
C LEU A 38 12.76 3.74 -11.17
N ASP A 39 13.95 3.99 -11.74
CA ASP A 39 14.54 5.34 -11.77
C ASP A 39 13.72 6.29 -12.62
N LEU A 40 13.42 5.88 -13.86
CA LEU A 40 12.56 6.66 -14.74
C LEU A 40 11.16 6.85 -14.15
N HIS A 41 10.66 5.85 -13.41
CA HIS A 41 9.36 5.93 -12.75
C HIS A 41 9.36 7.00 -11.64
N ALA A 42 10.34 6.96 -10.74
CA ALA A 42 10.48 7.91 -9.64
C ALA A 42 10.71 9.35 -10.17
N ARG A 43 11.56 9.52 -11.18
CA ARG A 43 11.76 10.82 -11.86
C ARG A 43 10.47 11.34 -12.49
N ARG A 44 9.65 10.48 -13.11
CA ARG A 44 8.36 10.88 -13.69
C ARG A 44 7.36 11.35 -12.63
N LEU A 45 7.38 10.76 -11.43
CA LEU A 45 6.59 11.21 -10.29
C LEU A 45 7.08 12.58 -9.80
N ALA A 46 8.39 12.74 -9.62
CA ALA A 46 8.99 14.00 -9.18
C ALA A 46 8.72 15.14 -10.17
N ALA A 47 9.03 14.95 -11.46
CA ALA A 47 8.80 15.94 -12.50
C ALA A 47 7.30 16.30 -12.66
N GLY A 48 6.42 15.30 -12.56
CA GLY A 48 4.98 15.55 -12.53
C GLY A 48 4.57 16.38 -11.32
N SER A 49 5.14 16.10 -10.14
CA SER A 49 4.84 16.84 -8.91
C SER A 49 5.37 18.27 -8.95
N HIS A 50 6.53 18.48 -9.57
CA HIS A 50 7.08 19.82 -9.79
C HIS A 50 6.19 20.65 -10.72
N ALA A 51 5.81 20.10 -11.88
CA ALA A 51 4.90 20.79 -12.81
C ALA A 51 3.58 21.16 -12.11
N ASP A 52 3.08 20.25 -11.29
CA ASP A 52 1.88 20.44 -10.50
C ASP A 52 1.96 21.57 -9.47
N GLY A 53 3.16 21.83 -8.95
CA GLY A 53 3.43 22.90 -8.01
C GLY A 53 3.62 24.27 -8.66
N ALA A 54 4.25 24.30 -9.84
CA ALA A 54 4.47 25.53 -10.61
C ALA A 54 3.15 26.14 -11.13
N THR A 55 2.17 25.31 -11.52
CA THR A 55 0.87 25.78 -12.06
C THR A 55 0.02 26.62 -11.09
N THR A 56 0.38 26.72 -9.81
CA THR A 56 -0.38 27.49 -8.81
C THR A 56 0.17 28.89 -8.54
N GLU A 57 1.34 29.25 -9.07
CA GLU A 57 1.90 30.61 -8.92
C GLU A 57 1.45 31.56 -10.04
N ASP A 58 0.75 31.06 -11.07
CA ASP A 58 0.44 31.80 -12.30
C ASP A 58 -1.03 31.68 -12.75
N GLU A 59 -1.98 31.47 -11.81
CA GLU A 59 -3.42 31.66 -12.11
C GLU A 59 -3.85 33.14 -11.96
N GLY A 60 -2.93 34.06 -12.32
CA GLY A 60 -3.07 35.51 -12.16
C GLY A 60 -2.70 36.33 -13.39
N SER A 61 -2.54 35.73 -14.58
CA SER A 61 -2.51 36.45 -15.87
C SER A 61 -2.51 35.47 -17.04
N ASP A 62 -3.69 35.02 -17.49
CA ASP A 62 -3.84 34.40 -18.80
C ASP A 62 -4.21 35.50 -19.80
N ASP A 63 -3.20 36.24 -20.28
CA ASP A 63 -3.28 36.91 -21.56
C ASP A 63 -1.93 36.82 -22.28
N GLY A 64 -1.89 35.97 -23.31
CA GLY A 64 -0.97 36.09 -24.44
C GLY A 64 0.42 35.43 -24.32
N ALA A 65 0.56 34.22 -24.86
CA ALA A 65 1.72 33.88 -25.70
C ALA A 65 1.43 32.71 -26.65
N GLN A 66 1.81 32.92 -27.91
CA GLN A 66 1.40 32.21 -29.12
C GLN A 66 2.02 30.82 -29.32
N PRO A 67 1.41 29.96 -30.18
CA PRO A 67 1.89 28.62 -30.46
C PRO A 67 3.06 28.62 -31.44
N MET A 68 4.12 27.87 -31.13
CA MET A 68 5.10 27.46 -32.13
C MET A 68 4.82 25.98 -32.47
N GLU A 69 4.38 25.76 -33.71
CA GLU A 69 4.03 24.44 -34.23
C GLU A 69 5.24 23.51 -34.35
N LEU A 70 5.01 22.20 -34.20
CA LEU A 70 5.37 21.18 -35.19
C LEU A 70 4.67 19.84 -34.87
N SER A 71 3.77 19.45 -35.77
CA SER A 71 3.38 18.08 -36.15
C SER A 71 2.16 17.37 -35.51
N ARG A 72 1.22 17.08 -36.42
CA ARG A 72 0.28 15.93 -36.55
C ARG A 72 -0.85 15.76 -35.52
N HIS A 73 -2.05 16.16 -35.96
CA HIS A 73 -3.40 15.64 -35.63
C HIS A 73 -3.55 14.75 -34.38
N SER A 74 -3.19 15.24 -33.19
CA SER A 74 -3.70 14.68 -31.95
C SER A 74 -4.95 15.48 -31.58
N LYS A 75 -6.11 14.83 -31.48
CA LYS A 75 -7.32 15.46 -30.93
C LYS A 75 -6.94 16.15 -29.62
N LYS A 76 -7.19 17.46 -29.52
CA LYS A 76 -6.81 18.29 -28.36
C LYS A 76 -7.54 17.72 -27.14
N LYS A 77 -6.80 17.07 -26.23
CA LYS A 77 -7.37 16.41 -25.05
C LYS A 77 -8.20 17.40 -24.25
N THR A 78 -9.38 16.97 -23.79
CA THR A 78 -10.26 17.83 -22.99
C THR A 78 -9.58 18.17 -21.65
N ARG A 79 -10.06 19.21 -20.95
CA ARG A 79 -9.56 19.54 -19.60
C ARG A 79 -9.73 18.35 -18.65
N GLU A 80 -10.87 17.67 -18.74
CA GLU A 80 -11.21 16.51 -17.92
C GLU A 80 -10.27 15.33 -18.18
N GLU A 81 -9.96 15.03 -19.44
CA GLU A 81 -8.99 13.99 -19.80
C GLU A 81 -7.59 14.29 -19.26
N ARG A 82 -7.16 15.56 -19.29
CA ARG A 82 -5.87 15.98 -18.73
C ARG A 82 -5.83 15.82 -17.20
N VAL A 83 -6.90 16.21 -16.50
CA VAL A 83 -7.02 16.04 -15.05
C VAL A 83 -7.05 14.55 -14.67
N LYS A 84 -7.80 13.73 -15.42
CA LYS A 84 -7.87 12.27 -15.23
C LYS A 84 -6.50 11.63 -15.42
N ALA A 85 -5.80 11.93 -16.52
CA ALA A 85 -4.45 11.40 -16.78
C ALA A 85 -3.43 11.83 -15.71
N ARG A 86 -3.51 13.08 -15.23
CA ARG A 86 -2.66 13.58 -14.13
C ARG A 86 -2.94 12.83 -12.84
N ARG A 87 -4.21 12.59 -12.50
CA ARG A 87 -4.60 11.79 -11.33
C ARG A 87 -4.08 10.35 -11.45
N GLU A 88 -4.29 9.70 -12.59
CA GLU A 88 -3.91 8.31 -12.83
C GLU A 88 -2.40 8.09 -12.71
N ARG A 89 -1.58 9.07 -13.11
CA ARG A 89 -0.11 9.02 -12.92
C ARG A 89 0.29 8.81 -11.47
N PHE A 90 -0.44 9.42 -10.52
CA PHE A 90 -0.14 9.36 -9.08
C PHE A 90 -1.01 8.35 -8.34
N ALA A 91 -1.94 7.69 -9.02
CA ALA A 91 -2.77 6.65 -8.42
C ALA A 91 -1.96 5.36 -8.25
N GLN A 92 -2.31 4.56 -7.24
CA GLN A 92 -1.77 3.20 -7.04
C GLN A 92 -0.24 3.13 -6.90
N GLN A 93 0.37 4.19 -6.35
CA GLN A 93 1.82 4.30 -6.11
C GLN A 93 2.27 3.77 -4.75
N LEU A 94 1.36 3.16 -3.99
CA LEU A 94 1.62 2.65 -2.65
C LEU A 94 1.52 1.12 -2.64
N LEU A 95 2.32 0.51 -1.76
CA LEU A 95 2.20 -0.88 -1.38
C LEU A 95 0.88 -1.11 -0.63
N VAL A 96 0.18 -2.19 -0.94
CA VAL A 96 -1.08 -2.56 -0.29
C VAL A 96 -0.87 -3.88 0.46
N PRO A 97 -1.01 -3.90 1.81
CA PRO A 97 -0.84 -5.13 2.56
C PRO A 97 -2.00 -6.10 2.32
N GLU A 98 -1.72 -7.40 2.33
CA GLU A 98 -2.76 -8.41 2.52
C GLU A 98 -3.29 -8.36 3.96
N TRP A 99 -4.49 -8.88 4.19
CA TRP A 99 -5.00 -9.03 5.55
C TRP A 99 -4.50 -10.33 6.17
N MET A 100 -4.16 -10.29 7.45
CA MET A 100 -3.68 -11.46 8.19
C MET A 100 -4.85 -12.41 8.47
N VAL A 101 -5.06 -13.36 7.55
CA VAL A 101 -6.06 -14.42 7.65
C VAL A 101 -5.49 -15.66 8.35
N ASP A 102 -4.18 -15.88 8.21
CA ASP A 102 -3.36 -16.88 8.88
C ASP A 102 -2.12 -16.19 9.48
N VAL A 103 -1.68 -16.65 10.64
CA VAL A 103 -0.47 -16.13 11.29
C VAL A 103 0.75 -16.80 10.65
N PRO A 104 1.73 -16.06 10.10
CA PRO A 104 2.94 -16.64 9.55
C PRO A 104 3.71 -17.43 10.63
N ALA A 105 4.05 -18.69 10.38
CA ALA A 105 4.79 -19.50 11.36
C ALA A 105 6.19 -18.91 11.67
N GLU A 106 6.77 -18.22 10.69
CA GLU A 106 8.05 -17.54 10.71
C GLU A 106 7.99 -16.10 11.28
N LEU A 107 6.91 -15.72 11.98
CA LEU A 107 6.66 -14.33 12.41
C LEU A 107 7.82 -13.74 13.23
N ASN A 108 8.33 -14.49 14.21
CA ASN A 108 9.47 -14.07 15.05
C ASN A 108 10.83 -14.36 14.41
N GLY A 109 10.87 -14.79 13.15
CA GLY A 109 12.09 -15.12 12.40
C GLY A 109 12.73 -16.47 12.74
N LYS A 110 12.23 -17.21 13.73
CA LYS A 110 12.75 -18.54 14.08
C LYS A 110 12.30 -19.56 13.02
N GLY A 111 13.21 -20.43 12.59
CA GLY A 111 12.93 -21.46 11.58
C GLY A 111 12.85 -20.96 10.13
N SER A 112 13.06 -19.66 9.89
CA SER A 112 13.14 -19.09 8.55
C SER A 112 14.45 -19.53 7.89
N GLU A 113 14.38 -20.30 6.79
CA GLU A 113 15.55 -20.66 5.97
C GLU A 113 16.32 -19.42 5.44
N LEU A 114 15.67 -18.25 5.48
CA LEU A 114 16.16 -16.98 4.96
C LEU A 114 16.64 -16.02 6.05
N GLY A 115 16.60 -16.42 7.33
CA GLY A 115 16.89 -15.54 8.47
C GLY A 115 15.90 -14.37 8.60
N ALA A 116 14.72 -14.48 8.00
CA ALA A 116 13.77 -13.39 7.85
C ALA A 116 12.75 -13.40 9.00
N GLY A 117 12.81 -12.40 9.88
CA GLY A 117 11.75 -12.07 10.82
C GLY A 117 10.81 -11.00 10.27
N TRP A 118 9.86 -10.59 11.11
CA TRP A 118 8.93 -9.51 10.81
C TRP A 118 9.10 -8.36 11.79
N TYR A 119 8.77 -7.16 11.33
CA TYR A 119 8.53 -5.99 12.16
C TYR A 119 7.03 -5.79 12.37
N VAL A 120 6.64 -5.23 13.52
CA VAL A 120 5.27 -4.81 13.82
C VAL A 120 5.23 -3.31 14.15
N GLU A 121 4.27 -2.61 13.54
CA GLU A 121 4.04 -1.18 13.75
C GLU A 121 2.57 -0.90 14.12
N PRO A 122 2.32 -0.03 15.12
CA PRO A 122 0.98 0.46 15.41
C PRO A 122 0.55 1.44 14.33
N ARG A 123 -0.46 1.07 13.53
CA ARG A 123 -0.91 1.91 12.43
C ARG A 123 -1.82 3.03 12.97
N PRO A 124 -1.53 4.32 12.74
CA PRO A 124 -2.43 5.39 13.13
C PRO A 124 -3.69 5.43 12.27
N GLU A 125 -4.79 5.86 12.85
CA GLU A 125 -5.97 6.32 12.12
C GLU A 125 -5.63 7.60 11.34
N GLY A 126 -6.03 7.68 10.07
CA GLY A 126 -5.77 8.86 9.26
C GLY A 126 -5.87 8.61 7.76
N LYS A 127 -5.52 9.62 6.97
CA LYS A 127 -5.57 9.57 5.51
C LYS A 127 -4.23 9.09 4.98
N ARG A 128 -4.14 7.83 4.54
CA ARG A 128 -2.94 7.32 3.85
C ARG A 128 -2.69 8.12 2.58
N CYS A 129 -1.45 8.52 2.33
CA CYS A 129 -1.08 9.39 1.22
C CYS A 129 0.33 9.14 0.72
N LEU A 130 0.51 9.31 -0.59
CA LEU A 130 1.81 9.47 -1.23
C LEU A 130 2.29 10.91 -1.03
N VAL A 131 3.47 11.10 -0.46
CA VAL A 131 4.10 12.42 -0.35
C VAL A 131 5.26 12.49 -1.34
N VAL A 132 5.24 13.49 -2.22
CA VAL A 132 6.32 13.77 -3.17
C VAL A 132 6.84 15.18 -2.94
N THR A 133 8.16 15.31 -2.79
CA THR A 133 8.84 16.60 -2.75
C THR A 133 9.66 16.79 -4.01
N SER A 134 9.54 17.95 -4.64
CA SER A 134 10.34 18.31 -5.82
C SER A 134 10.17 19.81 -6.12
N GLY A 135 11.22 20.46 -6.64
CA GLY A 135 11.15 21.85 -7.07
C GLY A 135 10.84 22.86 -5.97
N GLY A 136 11.18 22.55 -4.71
CA GLY A 136 10.90 23.43 -3.57
C GLY A 136 9.45 23.38 -3.07
N GLN A 137 8.69 22.34 -3.41
CA GLN A 137 7.33 22.14 -2.91
C GLN A 137 7.09 20.69 -2.48
N THR A 138 6.20 20.49 -1.50
CA THR A 138 5.71 19.18 -1.07
C THR A 138 4.25 19.02 -1.46
N ILE A 139 3.92 17.92 -2.13
CA ILE A 139 2.53 17.57 -2.49
C ILE A 139 2.19 16.20 -1.91
N ALA A 140 1.18 16.16 -1.05
CA ALA A 140 0.57 14.93 -0.55
C ALA A 140 -0.64 14.57 -1.41
N ARG A 141 -0.79 13.29 -1.79
CA ARG A 141 -1.89 12.78 -2.61
C ARG A 141 -2.51 11.54 -1.98
N ILE A 142 -3.82 11.42 -2.05
CA ILE A 142 -4.50 10.18 -1.63
C ILE A 142 -4.17 9.04 -2.61
N PRO A 143 -4.45 7.76 -2.27
CA PRO A 143 -4.09 6.62 -3.13
C PRO A 143 -4.77 6.63 -4.51
N ALA A 144 -5.88 7.38 -4.65
CA ALA A 144 -6.56 7.62 -5.92
C ALA A 144 -5.82 8.62 -6.82
N GLY A 145 -4.75 9.26 -6.34
CA GLY A 145 -3.89 10.19 -7.07
C GLY A 145 -4.30 11.67 -6.98
N SER A 146 -5.47 11.98 -6.39
CA SER A 146 -5.88 13.38 -6.19
C SER A 146 -5.08 14.04 -5.07
N VAL A 147 -4.85 15.33 -5.20
CA VAL A 147 -4.10 16.13 -4.22
C VAL A 147 -4.87 16.19 -2.92
N LEU A 148 -4.22 15.81 -1.83
CA LEU A 148 -4.68 16.00 -0.46
C LEU A 148 -4.27 17.39 0.03
N LYS A 149 -2.98 17.73 -0.10
CA LYS A 149 -2.39 19.00 0.37
C LYS A 149 -1.18 19.39 -0.48
N LYS A 150 -0.93 20.70 -0.58
CA LYS A 150 0.31 21.32 -1.08
C LYS A 150 0.88 22.23 0.01
N PHE A 151 2.17 22.12 0.31
CA PHE A 151 2.81 22.89 1.38
C PHE A 151 4.34 22.89 1.23
N PRO A 152 5.06 23.86 1.83
CA PRO A 152 6.51 23.75 1.99
C PRO A 152 6.83 22.74 3.11
N SER A 153 7.90 21.96 2.99
CA SER A 153 8.38 21.11 4.08
C SER A 153 9.91 21.18 4.24
N ALA A 154 10.37 20.75 5.42
CA ALA A 154 11.79 20.58 5.71
C ALA A 154 12.39 19.28 5.11
N LEU A 155 11.62 18.54 4.32
CA LEU A 155 12.15 17.42 3.55
C LEU A 155 13.02 17.94 2.37
N PRO A 156 13.98 17.14 1.89
CA PRO A 156 14.80 17.52 0.74
C PRO A 156 13.96 17.82 -0.51
N GLY A 157 14.21 18.96 -1.17
CA GLY A 157 13.43 19.44 -2.31
C GLY A 157 12.01 19.90 -1.96
N GLY A 158 11.64 19.94 -0.68
CA GLY A 158 10.27 20.22 -0.21
C GLY A 158 9.94 21.69 0.04
N SER A 159 10.93 22.58 0.05
CA SER A 159 10.80 24.04 0.22
C SER A 159 11.94 24.76 -0.51
N HIS A 160 11.84 26.07 -0.74
CA HIS A 160 12.98 26.86 -1.27
C HIS A 160 14.25 26.73 -0.42
N LYS A 161 14.13 26.56 0.91
CA LYS A 161 15.28 26.40 1.82
C LYS A 161 15.94 25.03 1.69
N THR A 162 15.19 24.02 1.30
CA THR A 162 15.67 22.64 1.15
C THR A 162 15.86 22.24 -0.32
N ASN A 163 15.70 23.19 -1.24
CA ASN A 163 16.00 23.03 -2.65
C ASN A 163 17.50 23.23 -2.85
N GLY A 164 18.24 22.13 -3.08
CA GLY A 164 19.67 22.16 -3.34
C GLY A 164 20.00 22.45 -4.81
N ALA A 165 21.29 22.60 -5.13
CA ALA A 165 21.76 22.61 -6.51
C ALA A 165 21.69 21.18 -7.10
N GLY A 166 20.55 20.82 -7.68
CA GLY A 166 20.32 19.53 -8.35
C GLY A 166 18.86 19.07 -8.30
N ASP A 167 18.53 18.03 -9.07
CA ASP A 167 17.22 17.39 -9.08
C ASP A 167 17.00 16.56 -7.80
N THR A 168 16.77 17.25 -6.68
CA THR A 168 16.53 16.63 -5.37
C THR A 168 15.04 16.41 -5.15
N TYR A 169 14.65 15.16 -4.93
CA TYR A 169 13.27 14.79 -4.64
C TYR A 169 13.19 13.65 -3.62
N CYS A 170 12.07 13.59 -2.90
CA CYS A 170 11.74 12.49 -1.99
C CYS A 170 10.36 11.93 -2.33
N ILE A 171 10.18 10.64 -2.06
CA ILE A 171 8.90 9.95 -2.23
C ILE A 171 8.68 9.10 -0.98
N LEU A 172 7.62 9.41 -0.23
CA LEU A 172 7.28 8.77 1.05
C LEU A 172 5.87 8.19 1.03
N ASP A 173 5.67 7.11 1.78
CA ASP A 173 4.36 6.56 2.13
C ASP A 173 4.02 7.04 3.55
N CYS A 174 2.95 7.81 3.68
CA CYS A 174 2.60 8.42 4.95
C CYS A 174 1.12 8.19 5.29
N ILE A 175 0.79 8.33 6.57
CA ILE A 175 -0.58 8.57 7.05
C ILE A 175 -0.64 9.99 7.59
N PHE A 176 -1.48 10.81 6.97
CA PHE A 176 -1.79 12.14 7.51
C PHE A 176 -2.83 12.01 8.62
N HIS A 177 -2.40 12.29 9.85
CA HIS A 177 -3.25 12.38 11.03
C HIS A 177 -3.66 13.85 11.23
N GLU A 178 -4.94 14.12 11.05
CA GLU A 178 -5.48 15.48 10.96
C GLU A 178 -5.47 16.20 12.31
N HIS A 179 -5.72 15.47 13.40
CA HIS A 179 -5.85 16.03 14.75
C HIS A 179 -4.57 16.70 15.26
N ASP A 180 -3.39 16.12 14.99
CA ASP A 180 -2.10 16.67 15.41
C ASP A 180 -1.26 17.21 14.24
N SER A 181 -1.88 17.36 13.07
CA SER A 181 -1.27 17.88 11.84
C SER A 181 0.07 17.21 11.49
N THR A 182 0.11 15.88 11.58
CA THR A 182 1.35 15.10 11.41
C THR A 182 1.23 14.09 10.28
N PHE A 183 2.27 14.02 9.46
CA PHE A 183 2.49 12.93 8.53
C PHE A 183 3.33 11.86 9.24
N TYR A 184 2.67 10.81 9.70
CA TYR A 184 3.35 9.61 10.17
C TYR A 184 3.90 8.86 8.97
N VAL A 185 5.22 8.79 8.85
CA VAL A 185 5.91 8.15 7.73
C VAL A 185 5.93 6.64 7.98
N LEU A 186 5.24 5.89 7.12
CA LEU A 186 5.23 4.43 7.11
C LEU A 186 6.46 3.89 6.39
N ASP A 187 6.86 4.56 5.30
CA ASP A 187 7.90 4.04 4.44
C ASP A 187 8.57 5.11 3.57
N VAL A 188 9.74 4.76 3.04
CA VAL A 188 10.57 5.59 2.16
C VAL A 188 10.86 4.86 0.85
N MET A 189 10.42 5.46 -0.26
CA MET A 189 10.66 4.94 -1.60
C MET A 189 11.80 5.66 -2.32
N CYS A 190 12.00 6.94 -2.01
CA CYS A 190 13.11 7.74 -2.49
C CYS A 190 13.48 8.82 -1.48
N TRP A 191 14.78 9.03 -1.26
CA TRP A 191 15.30 10.09 -0.40
C TRP A 191 16.46 10.82 -1.09
N LYS A 192 16.34 12.13 -1.34
CA LYS A 192 17.37 12.92 -2.08
C LYS A 192 17.75 12.28 -3.43
N GLY A 193 16.80 11.69 -4.14
CA GLY A 193 17.04 10.97 -5.40
C GLY A 193 17.60 9.55 -5.25
N TYR A 194 17.98 9.12 -4.04
CA TYR A 194 18.38 7.72 -3.79
C TYR A 194 17.14 6.83 -3.74
N LEU A 195 17.03 5.93 -4.71
CA LEU A 195 15.90 5.00 -4.82
C LEU A 195 16.04 3.85 -3.83
N LEU A 196 14.96 3.60 -3.11
CA LEU A 196 14.89 2.61 -2.03
C LEU A 196 13.91 1.48 -2.34
N TYR A 197 13.22 1.53 -3.49
CA TYR A 197 12.24 0.50 -3.89
C TYR A 197 12.78 -0.93 -3.84
N ASN A 198 14.04 -1.13 -4.23
CA ASN A 198 14.71 -2.43 -4.28
C ASN A 198 15.50 -2.75 -2.99
N CYS A 199 15.34 -1.95 -1.94
CA CYS A 199 15.93 -2.22 -0.64
C CYS A 199 14.95 -2.99 0.25
N THR A 200 15.50 -3.81 1.15
CA THR A 200 14.73 -4.52 2.18
C THR A 200 14.01 -3.53 3.10
N THR A 201 12.89 -3.96 3.69
CA THR A 201 12.15 -3.19 4.71
C THR A 201 13.08 -2.76 5.82
N GLU A 202 13.91 -3.67 6.31
CA GLU A 202 14.87 -3.38 7.37
C GLU A 202 15.80 -2.21 7.04
N PHE A 203 16.38 -2.21 5.83
CA PHE A 203 17.22 -1.09 5.39
C PHE A 203 16.42 0.20 5.24
N ARG A 204 15.22 0.14 4.65
CA ARG A 204 14.34 1.31 4.47
C ARG A 204 13.96 1.94 5.79
N PHE A 205 13.59 1.14 6.78
CA PHE A 205 13.20 1.61 8.11
C PHE A 205 14.38 2.21 8.87
N TYR A 206 15.54 1.54 8.83
CA TYR A 206 16.78 2.09 9.38
C TYR A 206 17.12 3.45 8.75
N TRP A 207 17.14 3.51 7.41
CA TRP A 207 17.48 4.70 6.65
C TRP A 207 16.51 5.86 6.92
N MET A 208 15.21 5.57 6.91
CA MET A 208 14.16 6.55 7.21
C MET A 208 14.33 7.16 8.59
N ARG A 209 14.53 6.33 9.62
CA ARG A 209 14.69 6.78 11.00
C ARG A 209 15.94 7.64 11.16
N ASP A 210 17.06 7.19 10.61
CA ASP A 210 18.33 7.93 10.61
C ASP A 210 18.14 9.31 9.96
N LYS A 211 17.63 9.36 8.71
CA LYS A 211 17.51 10.61 7.96
C LYS A 211 16.44 11.58 8.44
N LEU A 212 15.35 11.09 9.04
CA LEU A 212 14.37 11.97 9.68
C LEU A 212 14.89 12.53 11.01
N SER A 213 15.73 11.78 11.74
CA SER A 213 16.33 12.25 13.00
C SER A 213 17.41 13.32 12.79
N GLU A 214 18.14 13.29 11.67
CA GLU A 214 19.12 14.32 11.29
C GLU A 214 18.47 15.67 10.93
N GLY A 215 17.20 15.66 10.50
CA GLY A 215 16.52 16.81 9.92
C GLY A 215 15.60 17.55 10.90
N THR A 216 15.06 18.69 10.44
CA THR A 216 14.06 19.47 11.19
C THR A 216 12.62 19.13 10.80
N ALA A 217 12.41 18.07 10.00
CA ALA A 217 11.10 17.67 9.49
C ALA A 217 10.10 17.29 10.59
N GLY A 218 10.59 16.87 11.77
CA GLY A 218 9.76 16.60 12.95
C GLY A 218 9.29 17.86 13.71
N THR A 219 9.78 19.05 13.35
CA THR A 219 9.49 20.31 14.05
C THR A 219 8.67 21.27 13.21
N VAL A 220 7.71 21.97 13.82
CA VAL A 220 6.86 22.93 13.12
C VAL A 220 7.63 24.24 12.90
N SER A 221 7.59 24.77 11.69
CA SER A 221 8.09 26.10 11.36
C SER A 221 7.29 26.70 10.19
N ARG A 222 7.54 27.98 9.85
CA ARG A 222 6.91 28.61 8.68
C ARG A 222 7.19 27.87 7.36
N ALA A 223 8.35 27.25 7.23
CA ALA A 223 8.74 26.46 6.06
C ALA A 223 8.46 24.95 6.22
N ASN A 224 7.85 24.54 7.34
CA ASN A 224 7.46 23.16 7.63
C ASN A 224 6.22 23.17 8.56
N PRO A 225 5.01 23.45 8.03
CA PRO A 225 3.81 23.58 8.85
C PRO A 225 3.27 22.24 9.36
N TYR A 226 3.73 21.12 8.79
CA TYR A 226 3.34 19.77 9.19
C TYR A 226 4.57 18.97 9.62
N ARG A 227 4.45 18.22 10.72
CA ARG A 227 5.53 17.36 11.22
C ARG A 227 5.60 16.07 10.39
N PHE A 228 6.80 15.57 10.17
CA PHE A 228 7.05 14.22 9.66
C PHE A 228 7.71 13.40 10.78
N LEU A 229 7.01 12.39 11.26
CA LEU A 229 7.48 11.52 12.34
C LEU A 229 7.44 10.06 11.90
N THR A 230 8.42 9.28 12.34
CA THR A 230 8.38 7.82 12.18
C THR A 230 7.44 7.19 13.20
N LEU A 231 6.90 6.02 12.87
CA LEU A 231 6.20 5.20 13.86
C LEU A 231 7.20 4.37 14.70
N PRO A 232 6.84 4.03 15.95
CA PRO A 232 7.53 2.99 16.68
C PRO A 232 7.46 1.67 15.92
N CYS A 233 8.59 0.99 15.81
CA CYS A 233 8.73 -0.26 15.10
C CYS A 233 9.38 -1.28 16.04
N TYR A 234 8.75 -2.44 16.18
CA TYR A 234 9.17 -3.47 17.11
C TYR A 234 9.46 -4.77 16.37
N GLU A 235 10.33 -5.59 16.95
CA GLU A 235 10.47 -6.99 16.55
C GLU A 235 9.16 -7.74 16.78
N CYS A 236 8.86 -8.73 15.94
CA CYS A 236 7.68 -9.57 16.12
C CYS A 236 7.88 -10.73 17.12
N ASP A 237 8.62 -10.49 18.20
CA ASP A 237 8.60 -11.37 19.38
C ASP A 237 7.38 -11.05 20.27
N ALA A 238 7.17 -11.83 21.32
CA ALA A 238 6.00 -11.68 22.17
C ALA A 238 5.94 -10.29 22.84
N GLU A 239 7.10 -9.73 23.22
CA GLU A 239 7.19 -8.42 23.85
C GLU A 239 6.88 -7.29 22.87
N GLY A 240 7.44 -7.33 21.67
CA GLY A 240 7.23 -6.32 20.64
C GLY A 240 5.81 -6.32 20.08
N VAL A 241 5.20 -7.50 19.87
CA VAL A 241 3.78 -7.60 19.48
C VAL A 241 2.89 -7.05 20.60
N GLN A 242 3.16 -7.41 21.86
CA GLN A 242 2.41 -6.89 23.00
C GLN A 242 2.58 -5.36 23.14
N ALA A 243 3.78 -4.84 22.90
CA ALA A 243 4.06 -3.41 22.94
C ALA A 243 3.29 -2.67 21.83
N ALA A 244 3.33 -3.14 20.59
CA ALA A 244 2.57 -2.54 19.50
C ALA A 244 1.05 -2.57 19.73
N HIS A 245 0.56 -3.69 20.28
CA HIS A 245 -0.86 -3.90 20.56
C HIS A 245 -1.39 -3.05 21.72
N SER A 246 -0.70 -3.05 22.86
CA SER A 246 -1.26 -2.57 24.13
C SER A 246 -0.79 -1.17 24.52
N THR A 247 0.33 -0.68 23.95
CA THR A 247 0.83 0.67 24.25
C THR A 247 -0.14 1.74 23.74
N GLN A 248 -0.29 2.80 24.54
CA GLN A 248 -1.02 4.01 24.14
C GLN A 248 -0.08 4.95 23.37
N PHE A 249 -0.57 5.44 22.24
CA PHE A 249 0.17 6.34 21.35
C PHE A 249 -0.54 7.71 21.31
N PRO A 250 0.12 8.79 20.86
CA PRO A 250 -0.51 10.11 20.69
C PRO A 250 -1.58 10.16 19.57
N PHE A 251 -1.96 9.00 19.03
CA PHE A 251 -2.96 8.80 18.00
C PHE A 251 -3.78 7.54 18.30
N LEU A 252 -5.00 7.48 17.78
CA LEU A 252 -5.79 6.26 17.78
C LEU A 252 -5.22 5.28 16.76
N LYS A 253 -5.18 3.99 17.10
CA LYS A 253 -4.77 2.94 16.18
C LYS A 253 -5.90 2.63 15.19
N ASP A 254 -5.51 2.22 13.98
CA ASP A 254 -6.33 1.62 12.93
C ASP A 254 -5.70 0.28 12.49
N GLY A 255 -5.38 -0.55 13.48
CA GLY A 255 -4.76 -1.87 13.33
C GLY A 255 -3.25 -1.89 13.56
N LEU A 256 -2.67 -3.06 13.30
CA LEU A 256 -1.24 -3.32 13.29
C LEU A 256 -0.80 -3.66 11.87
N LEU A 257 0.40 -3.18 11.50
CA LEU A 257 1.07 -3.57 10.26
C LEU A 257 2.24 -4.48 10.59
N PHE A 258 2.36 -5.57 9.84
CA PHE A 258 3.44 -6.53 9.95
C PHE A 258 4.24 -6.50 8.66
N TYR A 259 5.53 -6.20 8.73
CA TYR A 259 6.41 -6.11 7.56
C TYR A 259 7.45 -7.22 7.61
N LEU A 260 7.53 -8.05 6.57
CA LEU A 260 8.63 -8.98 6.44
C LEU A 260 9.93 -8.18 6.23
N LYS A 261 10.96 -8.44 7.05
CA LYS A 261 12.22 -7.67 7.03
C LYS A 261 12.88 -7.64 5.66
N GLY A 262 12.89 -8.78 4.97
CA GLY A 262 13.50 -8.94 3.65
C GLY A 262 12.68 -8.41 2.47
N ALA A 263 11.48 -7.85 2.69
CA ALA A 263 10.61 -7.42 1.61
C ALA A 263 11.10 -6.12 0.94
N HIS A 264 11.04 -6.07 -0.39
CA HIS A 264 11.21 -4.82 -1.13
C HIS A 264 9.91 -3.99 -1.12
N TYR A 265 10.00 -2.69 -1.40
CA TYR A 265 8.80 -1.88 -1.62
C TYR A 265 8.24 -2.20 -3.01
N ASP A 266 7.18 -2.99 -3.06
CA ASP A 266 6.52 -3.40 -4.29
C ASP A 266 5.13 -2.77 -4.39
N LEU A 267 4.86 -2.13 -5.52
CA LEU A 267 3.60 -1.39 -5.72
C LEU A 267 2.42 -2.36 -5.86
N GLY A 268 1.29 -1.99 -5.27
CA GLY A 268 0.08 -2.81 -5.27
C GLY A 268 0.04 -3.86 -4.16
N LEU A 269 -0.85 -4.84 -4.29
CA LEU A 269 -1.07 -5.89 -3.28
C LEU A 269 0.18 -6.75 -3.11
N THR A 270 0.54 -7.03 -1.84
CA THR A 270 1.63 -7.93 -1.51
C THR A 270 1.33 -8.77 -0.26
N PRO A 271 1.70 -10.06 -0.25
CA PRO A 271 1.61 -10.91 0.93
C PRO A 271 2.77 -10.70 1.91
N LEU A 272 3.79 -9.89 1.56
CA LEU A 272 4.97 -9.65 2.38
C LEU A 272 4.79 -8.54 3.43
N VAL A 273 3.64 -7.88 3.40
CA VAL A 273 3.19 -6.96 4.43
C VAL A 273 1.76 -7.32 4.76
N LEU A 274 1.45 -7.46 6.05
CA LEU A 274 0.14 -7.84 6.53
C LEU A 274 -0.48 -6.72 7.35
N VAL A 275 -1.81 -6.62 7.31
CA VAL A 275 -2.59 -5.79 8.22
C VAL A 275 -3.50 -6.68 9.06
N TRP A 276 -3.56 -6.41 10.36
CA TRP A 276 -4.45 -7.08 11.30
C TRP A 276 -5.15 -6.04 12.18
N LYS A 277 -6.37 -6.37 12.63
CA LYS A 277 -7.21 -5.49 13.44
C LYS A 277 -8.00 -6.30 14.45
N ASP A 278 -8.27 -5.70 15.59
CA ASP A 278 -9.25 -6.16 16.56
C ASP A 278 -10.01 -4.97 17.15
N ALA A 279 -10.88 -5.24 18.14
CA ALA A 279 -11.64 -4.22 18.83
C ALA A 279 -10.76 -3.23 19.64
N VAL A 280 -9.56 -3.65 20.08
CA VAL A 280 -8.63 -2.79 20.83
C VAL A 280 -7.85 -1.86 19.90
N THR A 281 -7.39 -2.37 18.76
CA THR A 281 -6.51 -1.66 17.83
C THR A 281 -7.26 -0.86 16.77
N SER A 282 -8.59 -0.99 16.64
CA SER A 282 -9.37 -0.30 15.61
C SER A 282 -10.85 -0.15 15.97
N ARG A 283 -11.36 1.08 15.86
CA ARG A 283 -12.80 1.39 15.95
C ARG A 283 -13.64 0.79 14.80
N PHE A 284 -12.97 0.37 13.72
CA PHE A 284 -13.59 -0.15 12.50
C PHE A 284 -13.33 -1.65 12.28
N HIS A 285 -13.27 -2.46 13.35
CA HIS A 285 -12.97 -3.89 13.27
C HIS A 285 -14.05 -4.68 12.50
N VAL A 286 -15.32 -4.59 12.91
CA VAL A 286 -16.48 -5.16 12.21
C VAL A 286 -17.57 -4.09 12.16
N PHE A 287 -17.69 -3.40 11.02
CA PHE A 287 -18.46 -2.15 10.93
C PHE A 287 -19.93 -2.33 10.51
N THR A 288 -20.31 -3.46 9.91
CA THR A 288 -21.63 -3.60 9.25
C THR A 288 -22.35 -4.88 9.64
N GLU A 289 -23.67 -4.84 9.78
CA GLU A 289 -24.50 -6.02 10.01
C GLU A 289 -24.38 -7.03 8.86
N LYS A 290 -24.41 -6.56 7.61
CA LYS A 290 -24.16 -7.37 6.41
C LYS A 290 -22.76 -7.15 5.85
N PRO A 291 -22.05 -8.18 5.40
CA PRO A 291 -20.72 -7.99 4.86
C PRO A 291 -20.83 -7.34 3.47
N ALA A 292 -20.01 -6.30 3.26
CA ALA A 292 -20.00 -5.54 2.02
C ALA A 292 -18.58 -5.32 1.54
N ILE A 293 -18.41 -5.35 0.23
CA ILE A 293 -17.11 -5.34 -0.44
C ILE A 293 -17.12 -4.37 -1.60
N VAL A 294 -15.96 -3.82 -1.92
CA VAL A 294 -15.76 -2.97 -3.09
C VAL A 294 -15.04 -3.76 -4.17
N LEU A 295 -15.64 -3.90 -5.35
CA LEU A 295 -15.04 -4.59 -6.50
C LEU A 295 -14.83 -3.64 -7.67
N ARG A 296 -13.94 -4.01 -8.60
CA ARG A 296 -13.65 -3.27 -9.83
C ARG A 296 -14.26 -3.94 -11.04
N LEU A 297 -14.99 -3.19 -11.85
CA LEU A 297 -15.48 -3.65 -13.15
C LEU A 297 -14.32 -3.73 -14.16
N ASN A 298 -14.10 -4.90 -14.75
CA ASN A 298 -13.10 -5.11 -15.80
C ASN A 298 -13.69 -4.86 -17.20
N GLU A 299 -12.87 -5.01 -18.24
CA GLU A 299 -13.26 -4.84 -19.66
C GLU A 299 -14.30 -5.87 -20.13
N GLU A 300 -14.35 -7.04 -19.49
CA GLU A 300 -15.26 -8.14 -19.81
C GLU A 300 -16.64 -7.97 -19.14
N GLY A 301 -16.86 -6.89 -18.38
CA GLY A 301 -18.11 -6.69 -17.65
C GLY A 301 -18.22 -7.50 -16.35
N VAL A 302 -17.10 -7.97 -15.80
CA VAL A 302 -17.02 -8.75 -14.58
C VAL A 302 -16.41 -7.91 -13.45
N PHE A 303 -17.05 -7.91 -12.29
CA PHE A 303 -16.52 -7.33 -11.07
C PHE A 303 -15.49 -8.26 -10.42
N THR A 304 -14.31 -7.71 -10.19
CA THR A 304 -13.12 -8.43 -9.71
C THR A 304 -12.55 -7.83 -8.43
N THR A 305 -11.88 -8.66 -7.61
CA THR A 305 -11.08 -8.21 -6.45
C THR A 305 -9.83 -7.43 -6.89
N LEU A 306 -9.09 -6.87 -5.94
CA LEU A 306 -7.86 -6.12 -6.23
C LEU A 306 -6.82 -6.91 -7.05
N GLU A 307 -6.70 -8.20 -6.79
CA GLU A 307 -5.81 -9.15 -7.47
C GLU A 307 -6.44 -9.82 -8.71
N GLY A 308 -7.69 -9.46 -9.05
CA GLY A 308 -8.36 -9.89 -10.27
C GLY A 308 -9.22 -11.15 -10.16
N ILE A 309 -9.65 -11.57 -8.96
CA ILE A 309 -10.56 -12.71 -8.82
C ILE A 309 -11.96 -12.29 -9.28
N PRO A 310 -12.56 -12.95 -10.29
CA PRO A 310 -13.91 -12.65 -10.73
C PRO A 310 -14.94 -13.15 -9.72
N LEU A 311 -15.88 -12.27 -9.32
CA LEU A 311 -16.90 -12.59 -8.33
C LEU A 311 -18.33 -12.32 -8.81
N PHE A 312 -18.55 -11.29 -9.64
CA PHE A 312 -19.91 -10.91 -10.08
C PHE A 312 -19.92 -10.49 -11.54
N GLU A 313 -20.59 -11.27 -12.37
CA GLU A 313 -20.77 -11.00 -13.80
C GLU A 313 -21.95 -10.06 -14.04
N THR A 314 -21.82 -9.16 -15.02
CA THR A 314 -22.89 -8.22 -15.39
C THR A 314 -23.19 -8.28 -16.88
N ASP A 315 -24.44 -8.05 -17.24
CA ASP A 315 -24.85 -7.87 -18.63
C ASP A 315 -24.86 -6.37 -19.03
N GLU A 316 -25.07 -6.10 -20.32
CA GLU A 316 -25.11 -4.73 -20.86
C GLU A 316 -26.26 -3.90 -20.30
N SER A 317 -27.43 -4.52 -20.06
CA SER A 317 -28.59 -3.84 -19.47
C SER A 317 -28.29 -3.33 -18.06
N PHE A 318 -27.63 -4.16 -17.25
CA PHE A 318 -27.23 -3.83 -15.89
C PHE A 318 -26.23 -2.67 -15.87
N ARG A 319 -25.22 -2.71 -16.75
CA ARG A 319 -24.21 -1.64 -16.84
C ARG A 319 -24.83 -0.32 -17.28
N THR A 320 -25.76 -0.35 -18.23
CA THR A 320 -26.47 0.83 -18.70
C THR A 320 -27.37 1.42 -17.60
N LEU A 321 -28.12 0.55 -16.90
CA LEU A 321 -29.00 0.96 -15.80
C LEU A 321 -28.26 1.66 -14.66
N HIS A 322 -27.05 1.21 -14.34
CA HIS A 322 -26.25 1.72 -13.22
C HIS A 322 -25.14 2.69 -13.63
N GLU A 323 -25.13 3.13 -14.91
CA GLU A 323 -24.12 4.03 -15.47
C GLU A 323 -22.67 3.59 -15.19
N LEU A 324 -22.42 2.28 -15.31
CA LEU A 324 -21.13 1.67 -15.01
C LEU A 324 -20.23 1.61 -16.25
N SER A 325 -18.99 2.02 -16.08
CA SER A 325 -17.93 1.96 -17.09
C SER A 325 -16.73 1.14 -16.59
N GLU A 326 -15.91 0.66 -17.53
CA GLU A 326 -14.68 -0.06 -17.20
C GLU A 326 -13.81 0.72 -16.19
N GLY A 327 -13.34 0.00 -15.17
CA GLY A 327 -12.52 0.56 -14.11
C GLY A 327 -13.30 1.17 -12.95
N ASP A 328 -14.63 1.31 -13.05
CA ASP A 328 -15.47 1.75 -11.95
C ASP A 328 -15.39 0.78 -10.76
N LEU A 329 -15.53 1.36 -9.59
CA LEU A 329 -15.63 0.62 -8.34
C LEU A 329 -17.08 0.62 -7.88
N ALA A 330 -17.58 -0.52 -7.43
CA ALA A 330 -18.92 -0.64 -6.88
C ALA A 330 -18.88 -1.33 -5.51
N LYS A 331 -19.80 -0.95 -4.64
CA LYS A 331 -20.07 -1.63 -3.38
C LYS A 331 -21.11 -2.72 -3.64
N LEU A 332 -20.78 -3.94 -3.25
CA LEU A 332 -21.67 -5.11 -3.31
C LEU A 332 -21.81 -5.69 -1.89
N GLU A 333 -23.01 -6.16 -1.56
CA GLU A 333 -23.27 -6.99 -0.38
C GLU A 333 -23.26 -8.46 -0.78
N TYR A 334 -22.97 -9.34 0.16
CA TYR A 334 -23.05 -10.79 -0.03
C TYR A 334 -23.54 -11.46 1.25
N ASP A 335 -23.99 -12.71 1.16
CA ASP A 335 -24.53 -13.44 2.30
C ASP A 335 -23.46 -14.32 2.94
N ASP A 336 -22.78 -15.15 2.14
CA ASP A 336 -21.77 -16.10 2.59
C ASP A 336 -20.61 -16.25 1.57
N GLN A 337 -19.54 -16.91 2.04
CA GLN A 337 -18.38 -17.23 1.22
C GLN A 337 -18.25 -18.74 1.03
N VAL A 338 -17.96 -19.16 -0.21
CA VAL A 338 -17.68 -20.56 -0.55
C VAL A 338 -16.22 -20.68 -0.92
N ILE A 339 -15.46 -21.35 -0.04
CA ILE A 339 -14.04 -21.64 -0.24
C ILE A 339 -13.91 -23.12 -0.61
N ASP A 340 -13.74 -23.39 -1.90
CA ASP A 340 -13.34 -24.72 -2.40
C ASP A 340 -11.80 -24.80 -2.37
N GLN A 341 -11.24 -25.97 -2.04
CA GLN A 341 -9.79 -26.17 -2.00
C GLN A 341 -9.16 -26.04 -3.39
N ASN A 342 -9.91 -26.37 -4.45
CA ASN A 342 -9.40 -26.51 -5.80
C ASN A 342 -9.97 -25.48 -6.80
N LYS A 343 -10.78 -24.53 -6.34
CA LYS A 343 -11.41 -23.52 -7.22
C LYS A 343 -11.22 -22.12 -6.69
N ALA A 344 -11.23 -21.16 -7.61
CA ALA A 344 -11.31 -19.75 -7.28
C ALA A 344 -12.51 -19.51 -6.33
N PRO A 345 -12.32 -18.64 -5.33
CA PRO A 345 -13.33 -18.45 -4.31
C PRO A 345 -14.58 -17.78 -4.88
N ARG A 346 -15.73 -18.06 -4.28
CA ARG A 346 -17.03 -17.52 -4.69
C ARG A 346 -17.77 -16.94 -3.50
N LEU A 347 -18.65 -16.00 -3.78
CA LEU A 347 -19.58 -15.43 -2.81
C LEU A 347 -21.00 -15.72 -3.28
N ASN A 348 -21.91 -16.11 -2.39
CA ASN A 348 -23.33 -16.23 -2.75
C ASN A 348 -24.11 -14.99 -2.29
N GLY A 349 -25.30 -14.83 -2.86
CA GLY A 349 -26.20 -13.72 -2.50
C GLY A 349 -25.66 -12.34 -2.89
N MET A 350 -24.76 -12.27 -3.88
CA MET A 350 -24.15 -11.00 -4.26
C MET A 350 -25.18 -10.02 -4.80
N ARG A 351 -25.23 -8.83 -4.20
CA ARG A 351 -26.16 -7.76 -4.57
C ARG A 351 -25.44 -6.44 -4.73
N PHE A 352 -25.65 -5.79 -5.87
CA PHE A 352 -25.16 -4.43 -6.09
C PHE A 352 -25.86 -3.44 -5.16
N VAL A 353 -25.06 -2.59 -4.52
CA VAL A 353 -25.56 -1.52 -3.64
C VAL A 353 -25.46 -0.18 -4.34
N GLN A 354 -24.25 0.22 -4.71
CA GLN A 354 -24.00 1.52 -5.34
C GLN A 354 -22.64 1.58 -6.02
N ARG A 355 -22.51 2.50 -6.98
CA ARG A 355 -21.21 2.94 -7.52
C ARG A 355 -20.44 3.72 -6.45
N CYS A 356 -19.13 3.48 -6.35
CA CYS A 356 -18.27 4.18 -5.41
C CYS A 356 -17.85 5.56 -5.93
N SER A 357 -17.57 6.47 -5.00
CA SER A 357 -16.96 7.77 -5.32
C SER A 357 -15.61 7.58 -6.03
N PRO A 358 -15.23 8.47 -6.98
CA PRO A 358 -13.90 8.48 -7.58
C PRO A 358 -12.73 8.66 -6.59
N GLN A 359 -13.01 9.08 -5.35
CA GLN A 359 -12.02 9.13 -4.27
C GLN A 359 -11.64 7.74 -3.74
N ARG A 360 -12.48 6.74 -3.96
CA ARG A 360 -12.16 5.34 -3.69
C ARG A 360 -11.13 4.87 -4.72
N ALA A 361 -9.93 4.55 -4.26
CA ALA A 361 -8.81 4.23 -5.14
C ALA A 361 -8.78 2.77 -5.62
N LEU A 362 -9.15 1.84 -4.74
CA LEU A 362 -8.87 0.42 -4.87
C LEU A 362 -10.11 -0.43 -4.58
N ALA A 363 -10.22 -1.55 -5.29
CA ALA A 363 -11.08 -2.65 -4.88
C ALA A 363 -10.53 -3.29 -3.59
N ASP A 364 -11.37 -4.05 -2.90
CA ASP A 364 -10.96 -4.87 -1.77
C ASP A 364 -10.26 -6.16 -2.28
N SER A 365 -9.24 -6.61 -1.55
CA SER A 365 -8.56 -7.88 -1.82
C SER A 365 -9.36 -9.05 -1.25
N TRP A 366 -9.16 -10.26 -1.77
CA TRP A 366 -9.79 -11.46 -1.22
C TRP A 366 -9.46 -11.67 0.26
N THR A 367 -8.20 -11.44 0.65
CA THR A 367 -7.80 -11.55 2.05
C THR A 367 -8.57 -10.59 2.95
N LYS A 368 -8.95 -9.41 2.46
CA LYS A 368 -9.83 -8.50 3.20
C LYS A 368 -11.22 -9.09 3.40
N ILE A 369 -11.81 -9.63 2.33
CA ILE A 369 -13.14 -10.25 2.36
C ILE A 369 -13.14 -11.37 3.41
N GLN A 370 -12.15 -12.26 3.32
CA GLN A 370 -12.01 -13.39 4.22
C GLN A 370 -11.74 -12.95 5.67
N PHE A 371 -10.90 -11.95 5.88
CA PHE A 371 -10.64 -11.40 7.22
C PHE A 371 -11.92 -10.84 7.85
N GLN A 372 -12.67 -10.01 7.11
CA GLN A 372 -13.91 -9.40 7.61
C GLN A 372 -15.00 -10.43 7.90
N TYR A 373 -15.08 -11.49 7.10
CA TYR A 373 -15.97 -12.61 7.38
C TYR A 373 -15.53 -13.36 8.65
N ASN A 374 -14.26 -13.75 8.73
CA ASN A 374 -13.71 -14.52 9.84
C ASN A 374 -13.78 -13.77 11.18
N ALA A 375 -13.58 -12.45 11.18
CA ALA A 375 -13.69 -11.61 12.37
C ALA A 375 -15.07 -11.69 13.06
N ARG A 376 -16.12 -12.12 12.35
CA ARG A 376 -17.47 -12.31 12.92
C ARG A 376 -17.63 -13.62 13.69
N ILE A 377 -16.77 -14.60 13.43
CA ILE A 377 -16.84 -15.97 13.97
C ILE A 377 -15.59 -16.33 14.79
N GLY A 378 -14.84 -15.33 15.24
CA GLY A 378 -13.58 -15.51 15.97
C GLY A 378 -12.38 -15.08 15.13
N GLY A 379 -12.11 -15.71 13.99
CA GLY A 379 -10.94 -15.35 13.17
C GLY A 379 -9.60 -15.38 13.92
N VAL A 380 -8.57 -14.71 13.40
CA VAL A 380 -7.26 -14.62 14.05
C VAL A 380 -7.33 -13.63 15.22
N GLN A 381 -7.06 -14.12 16.42
CA GLN A 381 -7.01 -13.34 17.66
C GLN A 381 -5.58 -12.92 18.00
N ILE A 382 -5.46 -11.90 18.86
CA ILE A 382 -4.14 -11.45 19.34
C ILE A 382 -3.36 -12.57 20.03
N ASN A 383 -4.05 -13.47 20.73
CA ASN A 383 -3.43 -14.62 21.40
C ASN A 383 -2.80 -15.61 20.40
N ASP A 384 -3.40 -15.79 19.22
CA ASP A 384 -2.83 -16.65 18.18
C ASP A 384 -1.51 -16.05 17.66
N ILE A 385 -1.49 -14.73 17.48
CA ILE A 385 -0.27 -14.00 17.06
C ILE A 385 0.80 -14.11 18.15
N LEU A 386 0.45 -13.85 19.41
CA LEU A 386 1.37 -13.94 20.55
C LEU A 386 1.92 -15.35 20.74
N GLN A 387 1.11 -16.40 20.53
CA GLN A 387 1.55 -17.79 20.62
C GLN A 387 2.64 -18.10 19.59
N VAL A 388 2.46 -17.68 18.34
CA VAL A 388 3.47 -17.87 17.29
C VAL A 388 4.71 -17.01 17.56
N SER A 389 4.53 -15.77 18.01
CA SER A 389 5.63 -14.88 18.39
C SER A 389 6.45 -15.42 19.57
N ALA A 390 5.82 -16.10 20.54
CA ALA A 390 6.48 -16.70 21.70
C ALA A 390 7.14 -18.04 21.41
N ALA A 391 6.68 -18.76 20.37
CA ALA A 391 7.16 -20.10 20.06
C ALA A 391 8.69 -20.14 19.96
N SER A 392 9.30 -21.06 20.70
CA SER A 392 10.72 -21.41 20.59
C SER A 392 10.84 -22.69 19.75
N ALA A 393 11.99 -22.88 19.08
CA ALA A 393 12.23 -24.00 18.17
C ALA A 393 12.07 -25.39 18.84
N ASP A 394 12.06 -25.45 20.18
CA ASP A 394 12.02 -26.69 20.97
C ASP A 394 10.62 -27.29 21.16
N THR A 395 9.57 -26.69 20.61
CA THR A 395 8.19 -27.25 20.65
C THR A 395 7.77 -28.01 19.39
N LEU A 396 8.64 -28.17 18.39
CA LEU A 396 8.46 -29.20 17.37
C LEU A 396 8.81 -30.55 18.01
N SER A 397 7.78 -31.37 18.27
CA SER A 397 7.96 -32.68 18.91
C SER A 397 9.06 -33.51 18.21
N PRO A 398 9.85 -34.30 18.97
CA PRO A 398 10.90 -35.16 18.43
C PRO A 398 10.28 -36.42 17.79
N GLY A 399 9.68 -36.27 16.61
CA GLY A 399 8.95 -37.35 15.93
C GLY A 399 9.48 -37.72 14.55
N SER A 400 10.48 -37.03 14.01
CA SER A 400 11.00 -37.31 12.65
C SER A 400 12.49 -37.02 12.47
N ARG A 401 13.31 -37.29 13.49
CA ARG A 401 14.73 -37.57 13.24
C ARG A 401 14.87 -39.05 12.82
N CYS A 402 14.44 -39.36 11.61
CA CYS A 402 14.78 -40.62 10.97
C CYS A 402 15.77 -40.35 9.85
N LEU A 403 16.95 -40.94 9.97
CA LEU A 403 18.05 -41.03 9.00
C LEU A 403 18.73 -39.74 8.55
N MET A 404 19.64 -39.22 9.38
CA MET A 404 20.99 -38.87 8.91
C MET A 404 22.01 -39.32 9.96
N SER A 405 22.32 -40.61 9.91
CA SER A 405 23.48 -41.23 10.54
C SER A 405 24.16 -42.06 9.46
N LEU A 406 25.50 -42.02 9.45
CA LEU A 406 26.43 -42.47 8.40
C LEU A 406 26.43 -41.52 7.19
N VAL A 407 27.49 -40.76 6.92
CA VAL A 407 28.85 -41.24 6.68
C VAL A 407 29.88 -40.22 7.19
N ARG A 408 30.67 -40.62 8.19
CA ARG A 408 32.10 -40.28 8.27
C ARG A 408 32.84 -41.61 8.15
N THR A 409 33.84 -41.64 7.28
CA THR A 409 35.14 -42.35 7.32
C THR A 409 35.50 -42.77 5.89
N VAL A 410 36.35 -41.99 5.20
CA VAL A 410 37.79 -42.22 4.94
C VAL A 410 38.39 -40.86 4.59
#